data_AF-A0A1V5YMS5-F1
#
_entry.id   AF-A0A1V5YMS5-F1
#
_cell.length_a   1.000
_cell.length_b   1.000
_cell.length_c   1.000
_cell.angle_alpha   90.00
_cell.angle_beta   90.00
_cell.angle_gamma   90.00
#
_symmetry.space_group_name_H-M   'P 1'
#
loop_
_entity.id
_entity.type
_entity.pdbx_description
1 polymer ?
#
loop_
_entity_poly.entity_id
_entity_poly.type
_entity_poly.pdbx_seq_one_letter_code
_entity_poly.pdbx_strand_id
1 'polypeptide(L)' 'MRKRNFHTSINLLIEPSTYQRLKMIAGLQKTTMSKFIREGIKLRLAQYDKENNSMVTESQ' A
#
# COMPACT_ATOMS: atom_id res chain seq x y z
N MET A 1 11.41 -20.96 8.07
CA MET A 1 12.00 -19.61 8.02
C MET A 1 11.20 -18.66 8.91
N ARG A 2 11.82 -17.95 9.87
CA ARG A 2 11.16 -16.88 10.64
C ARG A 2 10.85 -15.71 9.71
N LYS A 3 9.57 -15.30 9.60
CA LYS A 3 9.20 -14.06 8.91
C LYS A 3 9.78 -12.88 9.70
N ARG A 4 10.67 -12.10 9.08
CA ARG A 4 11.19 -10.84 9.63
C ARG A 4 10.23 -9.72 9.25
N ASN A 5 9.65 -9.07 10.25
CA ASN A 5 8.89 -7.84 10.03
C ASN A 5 9.84 -6.66 10.21
N PHE A 6 10.01 -5.85 9.18
CA PHE A 6 10.77 -4.62 9.26
C PHE A 6 9.81 -3.47 9.58
N HIS A 7 10.08 -2.74 10.66
CA HIS A 7 9.34 -1.51 10.98
C HIS A 7 10.12 -0.33 10.41
N THR A 8 9.60 0.29 9.36
CA THR A 8 10.18 1.50 8.79
C THR A 8 9.23 2.66 9.05
N SER A 9 9.68 3.66 9.80
CA SER A 9 9.00 4.95 9.89
C SER A 9 9.12 5.65 8.54
N ILE A 10 7.98 5.94 7.90
CA ILE A 10 7.95 6.67 6.63
C ILE A 10 7.34 8.04 6.92
N ASN A 11 8.11 9.10 6.63
CA ASN A 11 7.57 10.45 6.57
C ASN A 11 6.84 10.59 5.23
N LEU A 12 5.51 10.67 5.28
CA LEU A 12 4.68 10.74 4.09
C LEU A 12 4.22 12.19 3.86
N LEU A 13 4.73 12.81 2.80
CA LEU A 13 4.25 14.10 2.31
C LEU A 13 3.10 13.85 1.34
N ILE A 14 1.91 14.33 1.67
CA ILE A 14 0.71 14.23 0.83
C ILE A 14 -0.05 15.55 0.82
N GLU A 15 -0.81 15.77 -0.24
CA GLU A 15 -1.66 16.96 -0.34
C GLU A 15 -2.73 16.98 0.76
N PRO A 16 -3.12 18.17 1.26
CA PRO A 16 -4.13 18.31 2.30
C PRO A 16 -5.47 17.65 1.95
N SER A 17 -5.90 17.77 0.70
CA SER A 17 -7.12 17.14 0.16
C SER A 17 -7.07 15.62 0.31
N THR A 18 -5.92 15.02 -0.01
CA THR A 18 -5.67 13.59 0.07
C THR A 18 -5.65 13.13 1.53
N TYR A 19 -5.02 13.89 2.42
CA TYR A 19 -5.04 13.61 3.86
C TYR A 19 -6.47 13.57 4.42
N GLN A 20 -7.29 14.57 4.09
CA GLN A 20 -8.68 14.63 4.53
C GLN A 20 -9.48 13.41 4.04
N ARG A 21 -9.31 13.05 2.77
CA ARG A 21 -9.97 11.87 2.18
C ARG A 21 -9.55 10.57 2.86
N LEU A 22 -8.25 10.39 3.10
CA LEU A 22 -7.73 9.22 3.82
C LEU A 22 -8.30 9.11 5.23
N LYS A 23 -8.36 10.23 5.96
CA LYS A 23 -8.92 10.28 7.31
C LYS A 23 -10.41 9.91 7.32
N MET A 24 -11.19 10.46 6.39
CA MET A 24 -12.61 10.17 6.26
C MET A 24 -12.87 8.69 5.96
N ILE A 25 -12.19 8.13 4.96
CA ILE A 25 -12.36 6.73 4.56
C ILE A 25 -11.95 5.78 5.69
N ALA A 26 -10.84 6.07 6.37
CA ALA A 26 -10.41 5.28 7.53
C ALA A 26 -11.49 5.26 8.63
N GLY A 27 -12.13 6.42 8.89
CA GLY A 27 -13.25 6.53 9.82
C GLY A 27 -14.45 5.68 9.40
N LEU A 28 -14.88 5.76 8.13
CA LEU A 28 -16.00 4.99 7.59
C LEU A 28 -15.76 3.47 7.66
N GLN A 29 -14.54 3.03 7.37
CA GLN A 29 -14.15 1.62 7.41
C GLN A 29 -13.78 1.12 8.82
N LYS A 30 -13.92 1.96 9.85
CA LYS A 30 -13.55 1.64 11.24
C LYS A 30 -12.12 1.07 11.35
N THR A 31 -11.19 1.68 10.61
CA THR A 31 -9.78 1.26 10.55
C THR A 31 -8.85 2.44 10.84
N THR A 32 -7.57 2.19 11.10
CA THR A 32 -6.58 3.25 11.25
C THR A 32 -6.07 3.71 9.89
N MET A 33 -5.67 4.99 9.78
CA MET A 33 -5.02 5.49 8.56
C MET A 33 -3.77 4.68 8.21
N SER A 34 -2.97 4.31 9.21
CA SER A 34 -1.76 3.49 9.00
C SER A 34 -2.09 2.11 8.41
N LYS A 35 -3.16 1.47 8.87
CA LYS A 35 -3.62 0.19 8.32
C LYS A 35 -4.15 0.37 6.90
N PHE A 36 -4.95 1.39 6.66
CA PHE A 36 -5.47 1.70 5.31
C PHE A 36 -4.34 1.92 4.30
N ILE A 37 -3.35 2.76 4.64
CA ILE A 37 -2.19 3.04 3.78
C ILE A 37 -1.41 1.75 3.49
N ARG A 38 -1.18 0.90 4.50
CA ARG A 38 -0.48 -0.38 4.32
C ARG A 38 -1.21 -1.31 3.37
N GLU A 39 -2.53 -1.43 3.49
CA GLU A 39 -3.32 -2.26 2.57
C GLU A 39 -3.31 -1.69 1.14
N GLY A 40 -3.40 -0.36 1.00
CA GLY A 40 -3.24 0.30 -0.30
C GLY A 40 -1.90 0.00 -0.98
N ILE A 41 -0.80 0.04 -0.22
CA ILE A 41 0.54 -0.31 -0.73
C ILE A 41 0.59 -1.77 -1.19
N LYS A 42 0.06 -2.70 -0.39
CA LYS A 42 0.03 -4.13 -0.78
C LYS A 42 -0.75 -4.36 -2.07
N LEU A 43 -1.90 -3.71 -2.23
CA LEU A 43 -2.71 -3.81 -3.44
C LEU A 43 -1.95 -3.30 -4.66
N ARG A 44 -1.24 -2.16 -4.54
CA ARG A 44 -0.45 -1.63 -5.64
C ARG A 44 0.72 -2.53 -6.00
N LEU A 45 1.41 -3.10 -5.02
CA LEU A 45 2.50 -4.07 -5.25
C LEU A 45 1.99 -5.34 -5.94
N ALA A 46 0.87 -5.91 -5.46
CA ALA A 46 0.26 -7.09 -6.08
C ALA A 46 -0.17 -6.81 -7.53
N GLN A 47 -0.67 -5.60 -7.81
CA GLN A 47 -0.99 -5.19 -9.17
C GLN A 47 0.27 -5.08 -10.05
N TYR A 48 1.35 -4.48 -9.53
CA TYR A 48 2.63 -4.40 -10.24
C TYR A 48 3.19 -5.79 -10.52
N ASP A 49 3.19 -6.69 -9.54
CA ASP A 49 3.66 -8.06 -9.73
C ASP A 49 2.84 -8.80 -10.79
N LYS A 50 1.53 -8.56 -10.86
CA LYS A 50 0.68 -9.12 -11.92
C LYS A 50 1.03 -8.56 -13.31
N GLU A 51 1.24 -7.26 -13.41
CA GLU A 51 1.61 -6.56 -14.65
C GLU A 51 2.99 -6.99 -15.18
N ASN A 52 3.95 -7.28 -14.28
CA ASN A 52 5.32 -7.61 -14.67
C ASN A 52 5.58 -9.12 -14.76
N ASN A 53 4.91 -9.97 -13.96
CA ASN A 53 5.01 -11.42 -14.17
C ASN A 53 4.35 -11.88 -15.48
N SER A 54 3.42 -11.09 -16.06
CA SER A 54 2.99 -11.30 -17.44
C SER A 54 4.06 -10.95 -18.48
N MET A 55 5.05 -10.10 -18.15
CA MET A 55 6.16 -9.75 -19.05
C MET A 55 7.38 -10.68 -18.93
N VAL A 56 7.57 -11.33 -17.77
CA VAL A 56 8.73 -12.23 -17.54
C VAL A 56 8.62 -13.54 -18.33
N THR A 57 7.42 -13.94 -18.76
CA THR A 57 7.19 -15.16 -19.58
C THR A 57 7.51 -15.02 -21.07
N GLU A 58 7.73 -13.81 -21.61
CA GLU A 58 8.03 -13.62 -23.04
C GLU A 58 9.53 -13.51 -23.35
N SER A 59 10.39 -13.55 -22.32
CA SER A 59 11.85 -13.37 -22.47
C SER A 59 12.66 -14.66 -22.32
N GLN A 60 12.08 -15.83 -22.60
CA GLN A 60 12.80 -17.12 -22.65
C GLN A 60 12.84 -17.68 -24.07
#